data_AF-S4NSC3-F1
#
_entry.id   AF-S4NSC3-F1
#
_cell.length_a   1.000
_cell.length_b   1.000
_cell.length_c   1.000
_cell.angle_alpha   90.00
_cell.angle_beta   90.00
_cell.angle_gamma   90.00
#
_symmetry.space_group_name_H-M   'P 1'
#
loop_
_entity.id
_entity.type
_entity.pdbx_description
1 polymer ?
#
loop_
_entity_poly.entity_id
_entity_poly.type
_entity_poly.pdbx_seq_one_letter_code
_entity_poly.pdbx_strand_id
1 'polypeptide(L)'
;MLANHGLTISDFIRMTLTTIANEGLPKYYYLPNKELLDSLQEVVDDISGKKKLPEAHSSVELEHMLNENDDETENNSPNDKNN
;
A
#
# COMPACT_ATOMS: atom_id res chain seq x y z
N MET A 1 9.57 26.75 -14.14
CA MET A 1 10.18 25.50 -14.65
C MET A 1 9.78 25.23 -16.10
N LEU A 2 8.52 24.95 -16.45
CA LEU A 2 8.12 24.64 -17.84
C LEU A 2 8.29 25.82 -18.82
N ALA A 3 7.78 27.00 -18.47
CA ALA A 3 7.93 28.21 -19.29
C ALA A 3 9.41 28.63 -19.49
N ASN A 4 10.27 28.35 -18.50
CA ASN A 4 11.71 28.62 -18.59
C ASN A 4 12.41 27.70 -19.60
N HIS A 5 11.80 26.58 -19.97
CA HIS A 5 12.26 25.65 -21.01
C HIS A 5 11.44 25.79 -22.30
N GLY A 6 10.63 26.85 -22.43
CA GLY A 6 9.79 27.11 -23.61
C GLY A 6 8.62 26.15 -23.78
N LEU A 7 8.26 25.38 -22.75
CA LEU A 7 7.19 24.39 -22.82
C LEU A 7 5.90 24.93 -22.19
N THR A 8 4.78 24.70 -22.88
CA THR A 8 3.45 24.89 -22.30
C THR A 8 3.06 23.69 -21.43
N ILE A 9 2.02 23.85 -20.61
CA ILE A 9 1.43 22.74 -19.85
C ILE A 9 0.93 21.66 -20.82
N SER A 10 0.33 22.04 -21.94
CA SER A 10 -0.16 21.09 -22.95
C SER A 10 0.96 20.26 -23.57
N ASP A 11 2.13 20.85 -23.81
CA ASP A 11 3.31 20.13 -24.32
C ASP A 11 3.82 19.12 -23.29
N PHE A 12 3.88 19.53 -22.02
CA PHE A 12 4.29 18.66 -20.93
C PHE A 12 3.34 17.46 -20.77
N ILE A 13 2.01 17.69 -20.82
CA ILE A 13 1.02 16.61 -20.73
C ILE A 13 1.15 15.64 -21.90
N ARG A 14 1.29 16.15 -23.13
CA ARG A 14 1.47 15.30 -24.33
C ARG A 14 2.73 14.45 -24.21
N MET A 15 3.85 15.06 -23.83
CA MET A 15 5.12 14.35 -23.64
C MET A 15 5.00 13.27 -22.56
N THR A 16 4.39 13.60 -21.42
CA THR A 16 4.17 12.65 -20.31
C THR A 16 3.28 11.49 -20.74
N LEU A 17 2.17 11.74 -21.44
CA LEU A 17 1.28 10.69 -21.95
C LEU A 17 1.99 9.79 -22.96
N THR A 18 2.80 10.36 -23.85
CA THR A 18 3.60 9.59 -24.81
C THR A 18 4.63 8.71 -24.10
N THR A 19 5.32 9.22 -23.07
CA THR A 19 6.23 8.40 -22.26
C THR A 19 5.48 7.27 -21.56
N ILE A 20 4.32 7.55 -20.94
CA ILE A 20 3.53 6.52 -20.26
C ILE A 20 3.07 5.43 -21.23
N ALA A 21 2.65 5.80 -22.44
CA ALA A 21 2.21 4.84 -23.44
C ALA A 21 3.33 3.90 -23.93
N ASN A 22 4.57 4.39 -23.99
CA ASN A 22 5.70 3.61 -24.50
C ASN A 22 6.49 2.88 -23.41
N GLU A 23 6.59 3.47 -22.22
CA GLU A 23 7.53 3.08 -21.16
C GLU A 23 6.82 2.77 -19.83
N GLY A 24 5.50 3.01 -19.73
CA GLY A 24 4.75 2.89 -18.49
C GLY A 24 4.93 4.08 -17.55
N LEU A 25 4.39 3.97 -16.34
CA LEU A 25 4.49 5.04 -15.34
C LEU A 25 5.96 5.28 -14.92
N PRO A 26 6.40 6.54 -14.78
CA PRO A 26 7.73 6.84 -14.26
C PRO A 26 7.96 6.20 -12.88
N LYS A 27 9.18 5.71 -12.62
CA LYS A 27 9.54 4.99 -11.39
C LYS A 27 9.24 5.75 -10.08
N TYR A 28 9.17 7.08 -10.13
CA TYR A 28 8.90 7.95 -8.98
C TYR A 28 7.62 8.76 -9.13
N TYR A 29 6.69 8.29 -9.96
CA TYR A 29 5.39 8.96 -10.14
C TYR A 29 4.52 8.88 -8.89
N TYR A 30 4.85 7.98 -7.96
CA TYR A 30 4.13 7.76 -6.72
C TYR A 30 5.04 7.95 -5.52
N LEU A 31 4.57 8.72 -4.55
CA LEU A 31 5.13 8.72 -3.20
C LEU A 31 4.34 7.69 -2.38
N PRO A 32 5.01 6.80 -1.63
CA PRO A 32 4.33 5.89 -0.72
C PRO A 32 3.31 6.62 0.16
N ASN A 33 2.06 6.13 0.18
CA ASN A 33 1.08 6.63 1.12
C ASN A 33 1.42 6.18 2.55
N LYS A 34 0.71 6.73 3.53
CA LYS A 34 0.93 6.41 4.95
C LYS A 34 0.81 4.91 5.23
N GLU A 35 -0.18 4.25 4.65
CA GLU A 35 -0.42 2.81 4.83
C GLU A 35 0.79 1.98 4.39
N LEU A 36 1.31 2.22 3.18
CA LEU A 36 2.50 1.54 2.69
C LEU A 36 3.74 1.83 3.56
N LEU A 37 3.90 3.07 4.03
CA LEU A 37 4.99 3.43 4.93
C LEU A 37 4.87 2.72 6.29
N ASP A 38 3.66 2.62 6.83
CA ASP A 38 3.39 1.93 8.09
C ASP A 38 3.67 0.42 7.93
N SER A 39 3.23 -0.23 6.84
CA SER A 39 3.55 -1.64 6.55
C SER A 39 5.05 -1.90 6.41
N LEU A 40 5.81 -0.97 5.80
CA LEU A 40 7.27 -1.07 5.77
C LEU A 40 7.88 -0.96 7.17
N GLN A 41 7.34 -0.09 8.02
CA GLN A 41 7.78 0.06 9.40
C GLN A 41 7.50 -1.20 10.23
N GLU A 42 6.40 -1.91 9.98
CA GLU A 42 6.10 -3.19 10.62
C GLU A 42 7.18 -4.24 10.33
N VAL A 43 7.64 -4.33 9.07
CA VAL A 43 8.74 -5.23 8.69
C VAL A 43 10.06 -4.82 9.37
N VAL A 44 10.34 -3.52 9.47
CA VAL A 44 11.52 -3.01 10.20
C VAL A 44 11.46 -3.39 11.68
N ASP A 45 10.29 -3.31 12.29
CA ASP A 45 10.08 -3.65 13.71
C ASP A 45 10.21 -5.16 13.96
N ASP A 46 9.83 -6.01 13.01
CA ASP A 46 10.03 -7.45 13.05
C ASP A 46 11.50 -7.86 12.97
N ILE A 47 12.24 -7.29 12.00
CA ILE A 47 13.67 -7.54 11.80
C ILE A 47 14.48 -7.03 12.99
N SER A 48 14.10 -5.89 13.56
CA SER A 48 14.75 -5.33 14.76
C SER A 48 14.34 -6.01 16.06
N GLY A 49 13.41 -6.96 16.02
CA GLY A 49 12.95 -7.73 17.18
C GLY A 49 12.03 -6.97 18.13
N LYS A 50 11.50 -5.81 17.72
CA LYS A 50 10.57 -5.01 18.53
C LYS A 50 9.17 -5.60 18.55
N LYS A 51 8.67 -6.06 17.39
CA LYS A 51 7.34 -6.66 17.25
C LYS A 51 7.40 -7.74 16.18
N LYS A 52 7.22 -8.99 16.57
CA LYS A 52 7.23 -10.11 15.62
C LYS A 52 5.98 -10.14 14.76
N LEU A 53 6.17 -10.32 13.46
CA LEU A 53 5.08 -10.55 12.51
C LEU A 53 4.66 -12.03 12.52
N PRO A 54 3.41 -12.35 12.15
CA PRO A 54 3.00 -13.74 11.93
C PRO A 54 3.84 -14.38 10.82
N GLU A 55 4.26 -15.63 11.04
CA GLU A 55 5.07 -16.39 10.11
C GLU A 55 4.32 -17.67 9.69
N ALA A 56 4.50 -18.08 8.45
CA ALA A 56 4.04 -19.37 7.95
C ALA A 56 5.25 -20.22 7.53
N HIS A 57 5.24 -21.50 7.88
CA HIS A 57 6.31 -22.45 7.56
C HIS A 57 5.92 -23.41 6.43
N SER A 58 4.72 -23.26 5.87
CA SER A 58 4.27 -24.00 4.69
C SER A 58 3.31 -23.16 3.83
N SER A 59 3.20 -23.52 2.55
CA SER A 59 2.25 -22.87 1.64
C SER A 59 0.79 -23.03 2.11
N VAL A 60 0.46 -24.16 2.72
CA VAL A 60 -0.90 -24.45 3.21
C VAL A 60 -1.25 -23.57 4.40
N GLU A 61 -0.31 -23.40 5.32
CA GLU A 61 -0.44 -22.50 6.47
C GLU A 61 -0.58 -21.04 6.02
N LEU A 62 0.23 -20.59 5.06
CA LEU A 62 0.12 -19.25 4.50
C LEU A 62 -1.25 -19.02 3.83
N GLU A 63 -1.72 -19.98 3.05
CA GLU A 63 -3.02 -19.90 2.37
C GLU A 63 -4.17 -19.81 3.38
N HIS A 64 -4.11 -20.58 4.46
CA HIS A 64 -5.08 -20.50 5.55
C HIS A 64 -5.06 -19.10 6.21
N MET A 65 -3.88 -18.62 6.61
CA MET A 65 -3.73 -17.30 7.24
C MET A 65 -4.21 -16.14 6.37
N LEU A 66 -4.06 -16.22 5.05
CA LEU A 66 -4.53 -15.17 4.13
C LEU A 66 -6.05 -15.17 3.96
N ASN A 67 -6.70 -16.32 4.11
CA ASN A 67 -8.13 -16.49 3.87
C ASN A 67 -8.99 -16.41 5.15
N GLU A 68 -8.41 -16.53 6.34
CA GLU A 68 -9.14 -16.48 7.63
C GLU A 68 -9.41 -15.06 8.18
N ASN A 69 -8.72 -14.04 7.67
CA ASN A 69 -8.81 -12.68 8.22
C ASN A 69 -10.10 -11.92 7.83
N ASP A 70 -11.03 -12.54 7.10
CA ASP A 70 -12.30 -11.90 6.69
C ASP A 70 -13.40 -11.95 7.78
N ASP A 71 -13.20 -12.69 8.87
CA ASP A 71 -14.26 -12.96 9.88
C ASP A 71 -14.15 -12.16 11.20
N GLU A 72 -13.15 -11.29 11.40
CA GLU A 72 -12.97 -10.58 12.69
C GLU A 72 -13.66 -9.20 12.80
N THR A 73 -14.54 -8.80 11.86
CA THR A 73 -15.26 -7.51 11.93
C THR A 73 -16.74 -7.55 12.32
N GLU A 74 -17.26 -8.65 12.84
CA GLU A 74 -18.60 -8.68 13.43
C GLU A 74 -18.57 -9.40 14.77
N ASN A 75 -18.26 -8.70 15.87
CA ASN A 75 -18.75 -9.02 17.23
C ASN A 75 -18.22 -8.01 18.26
N ASN A 76 -18.64 -6.74 18.18
CA ASN A 76 -18.63 -5.84 19.34
C ASN A 76 -19.74 -4.78 19.19
N SER A 77 -20.99 -5.24 19.24
CA SER A 77 -22.12 -4.37 19.58
C SER A 77 -22.45 -4.60 21.06
N PRO A 78 -22.41 -3.58 21.95
CA PRO A 78 -22.79 -3.74 23.34
C PRO A 78 -24.25 -4.19 23.42
N ASN A 79 -24.47 -5.38 23.96
CA ASN A 79 -25.78 -5.90 24.26
C ASN A 79 -26.42 -5.02 25.35
N ASP A 80 -27.28 -4.08 24.95
CA ASP A 80 -28.19 -3.36 25.85
C ASP A 80 -29.10 -4.38 26.53
N LYS A 81 -28.71 -4.78 27.74
CA LYS A 81 -29.55 -5.54 28.65
C LYS A 81 -30.54 -4.57 29.29
N ASN A 82 -31.78 -4.62 28.81
CA ASN A 82 -32.95 -4.11 29.51
C ASN A 82 -33.01 -4.66 30.95
N ASN A 83 -33.11 -3.76 31.93
CA ASN A 83 -33.99 -3.93 33.10
C ASN A 83 -34.50 -2.57 33.59
#